data_AF-A0A2N1PJC4-F1
#
_entry.id   AF-A0A2N1PJC4-F1
#
_cell.length_a   1.000
_cell.length_b   1.000
_cell.length_c   1.000
_cell.angle_alpha   90.00
_cell.angle_beta   90.00
_cell.angle_gamma   90.00
#
_symmetry.space_group_name_H-M   'P 1'
#
loop_
_entity.id
_entity.type
_entity.pdbx_description
1 polymer ?
#
loop_
_entity_poly.entity_id
_entity_poly.type
_entity_poly.pdbx_seq_one_letter_code
_entity_poly.pdbx_strand_id
1 'polypeptide(L)'
;MKTLNVRLDDWTHKNLKAIAALKETTISELLKILVGKEIEENPEECVLCRKFGHEPNETTRKAMAEKGGKSFKSVKALLEDLQSD
;
A
#
# COMPACT_ATOMS: atom_id res chain seq x y z
N MET A 1 -9.68 1.54 -25.96
CA MET A 1 -8.36 1.70 -25.31
C MET A 1 -8.58 2.37 -23.97
N LYS A 2 -8.17 1.77 -22.83
CA LYS A 2 -8.31 2.40 -21.50
C LYS A 2 -7.09 3.27 -21.22
N THR A 3 -7.30 4.51 -20.81
CA THR A 3 -6.25 5.50 -20.50
C THR A 3 -6.07 5.61 -18.98
N LEU A 4 -4.82 5.61 -18.51
CA LEU A 4 -4.47 5.85 -17.12
C LEU A 4 -3.90 7.27 -16.98
N ASN A 5 -4.60 8.12 -16.24
CA ASN A 5 -4.14 9.47 -15.92
C ASN A 5 -3.66 9.50 -14.47
N VAL A 6 -2.36 9.74 -14.25
CA VAL A 6 -1.76 9.80 -12.90
C VAL A 6 -1.18 11.19 -12.68
N ARG A 7 -1.52 11.82 -11.55
CA ARG A 7 -0.84 13.04 -11.09
C ARG A 7 0.35 12.63 -10.24
N LEU A 8 1.52 13.15 -10.59
CA LEU A 8 2.78 12.89 -9.92
C LEU A 8 3.41 14.23 -9.56
N ASP A 9 4.03 14.31 -8.39
CA ASP A 9 4.90 15.43 -8.07
C ASP A 9 6.19 15.38 -8.91
N ASP A 10 6.90 16.52 -8.96
CA ASP A 10 8.10 16.68 -9.78
C ASP A 10 9.24 15.72 -9.38
N TRP A 11 9.34 15.39 -8.09
CA TRP A 11 10.37 14.49 -7.59
C TRP A 11 10.09 13.06 -8.06
N THR A 12 8.86 12.59 -7.88
CA THR A 12 8.42 11.26 -8.32
C THR A 12 8.53 11.12 -9.84
N HIS A 13 8.13 12.14 -10.61
CA HIS A 13 8.28 12.14 -12.07
C HIS A 13 9.75 11.96 -12.47
N LYS A 14 10.67 12.75 -11.91
CA LYS A 14 12.11 12.67 -12.24
C LYS A 14 12.69 11.29 -11.96
N ASN A 15 12.33 10.68 -10.83
CA ASN A 15 12.80 9.35 -10.48
C ASN A 15 12.24 8.27 -11.43
N LEU A 16 10.95 8.32 -11.77
CA LEU A 16 10.36 7.41 -12.75
C LEU A 16 11.03 7.54 -14.12
N LYS A 17 11.36 8.78 -14.53
CA LYS A 17 12.08 9.02 -15.78
C LYS A 17 13.48 8.40 -15.77
N ALA A 18 14.22 8.52 -14.65
CA ALA A 18 15.54 7.92 -14.50
C ALA A 18 15.48 6.39 -14.55
N ILE A 19 14.51 5.79 -13.86
CA ILE A 19 14.30 4.33 -13.86
C ILE A 19 13.92 3.82 -15.24
N ALA A 20 13.04 4.55 -15.95
CA ALA A 20 12.64 4.21 -17.31
C ALA A 20 13.84 4.24 -18.27
N ALA A 21 14.70 5.26 -18.16
CA ALA A 21 15.94 5.35 -18.95
C ALA A 21 16.91 4.19 -18.68
N LEU A 22 17.10 3.81 -17.40
CA LEU A 22 17.94 2.68 -17.02
C LEU A 22 17.43 1.33 -17.56
N LYS A 23 16.12 1.24 -17.82
CA LYS A 23 15.47 0.03 -18.36
C LYS A 23 15.21 0.12 -19.86
N GLU A 24 15.73 1.14 -20.53
CA GLU A 24 15.52 1.38 -21.97
C GLU A 24 14.03 1.36 -22.36
N THR A 25 13.17 1.91 -21.50
CA THR A 25 11.71 1.90 -21.67
C THR A 25 11.12 3.29 -21.44
N THR A 26 9.84 3.46 -21.76
CA THR A 26 9.11 4.70 -21.47
C THR A 26 8.50 4.70 -20.06
N ILE A 27 8.21 5.88 -19.51
CA ILE A 27 7.47 5.99 -18.23
C ILE A 27 6.12 5.26 -18.33
N SER A 28 5.44 5.37 -19.46
CA SER A 28 4.15 4.71 -19.70
C SER A 28 4.26 3.18 -19.69
N GLU A 29 5.30 2.61 -20.29
CA GLU A 29 5.55 1.16 -20.26
C GLU A 29 6.00 0.69 -18.87
N LEU A 30 6.84 1.47 -18.19
CA LEU A 30 7.22 1.21 -16.81
C LEU A 30 6.00 1.16 -15.89
N LEU A 31 5.09 2.14 -16.00
CA LEU A 31 3.84 2.16 -15.25
C LEU A 31 2.93 0.98 -15.61
N LYS A 32 2.86 0.58 -16.89
CA LYS A 32 2.12 -0.64 -17.28
C LYS A 32 2.73 -1.90 -16.67
N ILE A 33 4.05 -2.00 -16.56
CA ILE A 33 4.72 -3.14 -15.91
C ILE A 33 4.42 -3.14 -14.40
N LEU A 34 4.45 -1.98 -13.76
CA LEU A 34 4.20 -1.82 -12.33
C LEU A 34 2.73 -2.03 -11.95
N VAL A 35 1.79 -1.63 -12.82
CA VAL A 35 0.34 -1.77 -12.60
C VAL A 35 -0.18 -3.11 -13.11
N GLY A 36 0.36 -3.61 -14.23
CA GLY A 36 -0.05 -4.87 -14.86
C GLY A 36 0.50 -6.11 -14.15
N LYS A 37 1.59 -5.95 -13.39
CA LYS A 37 1.83 -6.81 -12.24
C LYS A 37 1.00 -6.24 -11.11
N GLU A 38 -0.23 -6.72 -10.93
CA GLU A 38 -0.77 -6.81 -9.57
C GLU A 38 0.26 -7.66 -8.83
N ILE A 39 1.21 -6.99 -8.17
CA ILE A 39 2.13 -7.67 -7.28
C ILE A 39 1.20 -8.17 -6.20
N GLU A 40 0.95 -9.48 -6.16
CA GLU A 40 0.47 -10.11 -4.95
C GLU A 40 1.57 -9.80 -3.93
N GLU A 41 1.38 -8.71 -3.19
CA GLU A 41 2.39 -8.18 -2.30
C GLU A 41 2.56 -9.20 -1.19
N ASN A 42 3.54 -10.09 -1.35
CA ASN A 42 4.02 -10.87 -0.22
C ASN A 42 4.85 -9.90 0.63
N PRO A 43 4.34 -9.43 1.79
CA PRO A 43 5.02 -8.40 2.58
C PRO A 43 6.38 -8.88 3.08
N GLU A 44 6.50 -10.20 3.23
CA GLU A 44 7.73 -10.91 3.57
C GLU A 44 8.75 -10.90 2.43
N GLU A 45 8.43 -10.59 1.18
CA GLU A 45 9.37 -10.60 0.04
C GLU A 45 9.63 -9.21 -0.55
N CYS A 46 8.76 -8.23 -0.29
CA CYS A 46 8.93 -6.87 -0.77
C CYS A 46 9.84 -6.05 0.15
N VAL A 47 11.01 -5.65 -0.35
CA VAL A 47 12.00 -4.83 0.39
C VAL A 47 11.39 -3.51 0.91
N LEU A 48 10.48 -2.89 0.15
CA LEU A 48 9.79 -1.68 0.60
C LEU A 48 8.78 -1.97 1.71
N CYS A 49 8.02 -3.07 1.62
CA CYS A 49 7.10 -3.49 2.68
C CYS A 49 7.86 -3.95 3.94
N ARG A 50 9.02 -4.60 3.82
CA ARG A 50 9.89 -4.89 4.98
C ARG A 50 10.49 -3.61 5.59
N LYS A 51 10.80 -2.60 4.77
CA LYS A 51 11.45 -1.38 5.26
C LYS A 51 10.45 -0.37 5.85
N PHE A 52 9.23 -0.33 5.34
CA PHE A 52 8.24 0.70 5.66
C PHE A 52 6.88 0.14 6.11
N GLY A 53 6.63 -1.16 5.99
CA GLY A 53 5.37 -1.82 6.36
C GLY A 53 5.27 -2.24 7.82
N HIS A 54 6.33 -2.07 8.61
CA HIS A 54 6.31 -2.41 10.04
C HIS A 54 5.87 -1.26 10.95
N GLU A 55 6.05 -0.01 10.54
CA GLU A 55 5.54 1.10 11.34
C GLU A 55 4.08 1.38 10.98
N PRO A 56 3.15 1.22 11.94
CA PRO A 56 1.78 1.64 11.71
C PRO A 56 1.77 3.13 11.36
N ASN A 57 1.07 3.51 10.29
CA ASN A 57 0.89 4.92 9.96
C ASN A 57 0.11 5.65 11.07
N GLU A 58 0.03 6.98 11.01
CA GLU A 58 -0.59 7.79 12.06
C GLU A 58 -2.04 7.38 12.37
N THR A 59 -2.82 7.06 11.34
CA THR A 59 -4.20 6.55 11.48
C THR A 59 -4.23 5.25 12.27
N THR A 60 -3.36 4.29 11.93
CA THR A 60 -3.28 3.00 12.63
C THR A 60 -2.77 3.17 14.07
N ARG A 61 -1.80 4.05 14.32
CA ARG A 61 -1.33 4.37 15.68
C ARG A 61 -2.44 4.97 16.53
N LYS A 62 -3.21 5.90 15.97
CA LYS A 62 -4.33 6.54 16.65
C LYS A 62 -5.44 5.53 16.98
N ALA A 63 -5.82 4.68 16.03
CA ALA A 63 -6.79 3.61 16.27
C ALA A 63 -6.33 2.63 17.37
N MET A 64 -5.05 2.26 17.38
CA MET A 64 -4.47 1.40 18.42
C MET A 64 -4.42 2.07 19.80
N ALA A 65 -4.18 3.38 19.85
CA ALA A 65 -4.17 4.15 21.09
C ALA A 65 -5.58 4.41 21.65
N GLU A 66 -6.56 4.68 20.79
CA GLU A 66 -7.94 5.02 21.16
C GLU A 66 -8.81 3.78 21.42
N LYS A 67 -8.64 2.71 20.64
CA LYS A 67 -9.40 1.45 20.76
C LYS A 67 -8.55 0.31 21.33
N GLY A 68 -7.51 0.61 22.12
CA GLY A 68 -6.59 -0.33 22.75
C GLY A 68 -7.28 -1.67 23.06
N GLY A 69 -6.84 -2.71 22.36
CA GLY A 69 -7.64 -3.89 21.97
C GLY A 69 -8.72 -4.29 22.96
N LYS A 70 -10.00 -4.15 22.56
CA LYS A 70 -11.12 -4.78 23.25
C LYS A 70 -10.85 -6.28 23.35
N SER A 71 -10.78 -6.79 24.56
CA SER A 71 -10.69 -8.23 24.80
C SER A 71 -12.09 -8.83 24.83
N PHE A 72 -12.30 -9.86 24.01
CA PHE A 72 -13.59 -10.55 23.91
C PHE A 72 -13.49 -11.92 24.55
N LYS A 73 -14.48 -12.25 25.40
CA LYS A 73 -14.52 -13.54 26.11
C LYS A 73 -14.90 -14.71 25.20
N SER A 74 -15.39 -14.45 23.99
CA SER A 74 -15.72 -15.46 22.98
C SER A 74 -15.79 -14.85 21.57
N VAL A 75 -15.66 -15.70 20.56
CA VAL A 75 -15.81 -15.30 19.14
C VAL A 75 -17.20 -14.72 18.86
N LYS A 76 -18.24 -15.24 19.53
CA LYS A 76 -19.61 -14.72 19.38
C LYS A 76 -19.73 -13.26 19.85
N ALA A 77 -19.12 -12.94 20.98
CA ALA A 77 -19.13 -11.57 21.53
C ALA A 77 -18.36 -10.57 20.65
N LEU A 78 -17.30 -11.02 19.96
CA LEU A 78 -16.60 -10.20 18.95
C LEU A 78 -17.51 -9.91 17.75
N LEU A 79 -18.20 -10.92 17.23
CA LEU A 79 -19.05 -10.77 16.05
C LEU A 79 -20.26 -9.85 16.30
N GLU A 80 -20.83 -9.89 17.51
CA GLU A 80 -21.91 -8.98 17.91
C GLU A 80 -21.45 -7.52 17.97
N ASP A 81 -20.24 -7.23 18.50
CA ASP A 81 -19.65 -5.87 18.52
C ASP A 81 -19.39 -5.36 17.09
N LEU A 82 -18.85 -6.20 16.20
CA LEU A 82 -18.58 -5.84 14.81
C LEU A 82 -19.83 -5.60 13.95
N GLN A 83 -20.98 -6.11 14.37
CA GLN A 83 -22.27 -5.89 13.69
C GLN A 83 -23.02 -4.66 14.21
N SER A 84 -22.51 -4.03 15.28
CA SER A 84 -23.16 -2.90 15.96
C SER A 84 -22.64 -1.52 15.55
N ASP A 85 -21.63 -1.46 14.68
CA ASP A 85 -21.18 -0.27 13.94
C ASP A 85 -21.89 -0.19 12.57
#